data_AF-C5CZL2-F1
#
_entry.id   AF-C5CZL2-F1
#
_cell.length_a   1.000
_cell.length_b   1.000
_cell.length_c   1.000
_cell.angle_alpha   90.00
_cell.angle_beta   90.00
_cell.angle_gamma   90.00
#
_symmetry.space_group_name_H-M   'P 1'
#
loop_
_entity.id
_entity.type
_entity.pdbx_description
1 polymer ?
#
loop_
_entity_poly.entity_id
_entity_poly.type
_entity_poly.pdbx_seq_one_letter_code
_entity_poly.pdbx_strand_id
1 'polypeptide(L)'
;MMRPSEYDNLIRTRALEEVPQTPGAIEGFLKDAAESLEVARTVDVKRPKQRFILAYEGFYSLVQAVLEFYSVRTKESGRNWPFFEPQRT
;
A
#
# COMPACT_ATOMS: atom_id res chain seq x y z
N MET A 1 -19.90 2.03 1.51
CA MET A 1 -20.04 0.75 2.25
C MET A 1 -19.66 1.02 3.70
N MET A 2 -20.22 0.27 4.66
CA MET A 2 -19.82 0.39 6.07
C MET A 2 -18.47 -0.27 6.29
N ARG A 3 -17.64 0.27 7.18
CA ARG A 3 -16.36 -0.32 7.56
C ARG A 3 -16.59 -1.68 8.25
N PRO A 4 -15.90 -2.76 7.85
CA PRO A 4 -16.01 -4.06 8.50
C PRO A 4 -15.54 -4.04 9.95
N SER A 5 -16.16 -4.85 10.81
CA SER A 5 -15.85 -4.93 12.25
C SER A 5 -14.41 -5.38 12.55
N GLU A 6 -13.79 -6.09 11.62
CA GLU A 6 -12.40 -6.52 11.67
C GLU A 6 -11.44 -5.33 11.71
N TYR A 7 -11.79 -4.22 11.06
CA TYR A 7 -10.99 -3.00 11.07
C TYR A 7 -11.02 -2.36 12.46
N ASP A 8 -12.17 -2.37 13.14
CA ASP A 8 -12.27 -1.87 14.50
C ASP A 8 -11.44 -2.72 15.47
N ASN A 9 -11.38 -4.04 15.26
CA ASN A 9 -10.47 -4.91 16.00
C ASN A 9 -9.00 -4.56 15.76
N LEU A 10 -8.61 -4.29 14.51
CA LEU A 10 -7.24 -3.91 14.14
C LEU A 10 -6.87 -2.51 14.66
N ILE A 11 -7.82 -1.59 14.74
CA ILE A 11 -7.63 -0.28 15.39
C ILE A 11 -7.43 -0.48 16.89
N ARG A 12 -8.26 -1.31 17.53
CA ARG A 12 -8.16 -1.63 18.96
C ARG A 12 -6.81 -2.25 19.32
N THR A 13 -6.25 -3.11 18.47
CA THR A 13 -4.91 -3.70 18.65
C THR A 13 -3.77 -2.83 18.13
N ARG A 14 -4.07 -1.62 17.64
CA ARG A 14 -3.12 -0.62 17.12
C ARG A 14 -2.36 -1.09 15.87
N ALA A 15 -2.90 -2.05 15.12
CA ALA A 15 -2.38 -2.44 13.81
C ALA A 15 -2.82 -1.43 12.73
N LEU A 16 -4.01 -0.86 12.88
CA LEU A 16 -4.52 0.24 12.07
C LEU A 16 -4.71 1.50 12.93
N GLU A 17 -4.73 2.64 12.28
CA GLU A 17 -5.14 3.92 12.86
C GLU A 17 -6.17 4.59 11.96
N GLU A 18 -7.08 5.33 12.56
CA GLU A 18 -8.08 6.11 11.83
C GLU A 18 -7.44 7.39 11.29
N VAL A 19 -7.66 7.66 10.01
CA VAL A 19 -7.18 8.86 9.33
C VAL A 19 -8.25 9.42 8.39
N PRO A 20 -8.38 10.74 8.27
CA PRO A 20 -9.25 11.33 7.26
C PRO A 20 -8.81 10.91 5.85
N GLN A 21 -9.79 10.73 4.96
CA GLN A 21 -9.51 10.52 3.55
C GLN A 21 -8.83 11.75 2.94
N THR A 22 -7.89 11.49 2.06
CA THR A 22 -7.14 12.44 1.28
C THR A 22 -7.82 12.56 -0.09
N PRO A 23 -8.31 13.74 -0.49
CA PRO A 23 -8.95 13.92 -1.79
C PRO A 23 -8.04 13.46 -2.94
N GLY A 24 -8.55 12.61 -3.83
CA GLY A 24 -7.81 12.11 -4.99
C GLY A 24 -6.85 10.94 -4.71
N ALA A 25 -6.66 10.53 -3.45
CA ALA A 25 -5.70 9.48 -3.12
C ALA A 25 -6.14 8.10 -3.61
N ILE A 26 -7.43 7.77 -3.51
CA ILE A 26 -7.97 6.49 -3.99
C ILE A 26 -7.74 6.37 -5.49
N GLU A 27 -8.06 7.41 -6.27
CA GLU A 27 -7.83 7.46 -7.71
C GLU A 27 -6.35 7.30 -8.06
N GLY A 28 -5.48 7.97 -7.30
CA GLY A 28 -4.03 7.85 -7.45
C GLY A 28 -3.54 6.41 -7.24
N PHE A 29 -3.97 5.76 -6.17
CA PHE A 29 -3.61 4.37 -5.87
C PHE A 29 -4.15 3.38 -6.90
N LEU A 30 -5.39 3.56 -7.36
CA LEU A 30 -5.98 2.71 -8.40
C LEU A 30 -5.26 2.86 -9.74
N LYS A 31 -4.86 4.08 -10.10
CA LYS A 31 -4.07 4.35 -11.29
C LYS A 31 -2.71 3.67 -11.20
N ASP A 32 -1.98 3.87 -10.10
CA ASP A 32 -0.66 3.27 -9.87
C ASP A 32 -0.70 1.73 -9.90
N ALA A 33 -1.75 1.13 -9.32
CA ALA A 33 -1.98 -0.30 -9.38
C ALA A 33 -2.17 -0.83 -10.82
N ALA A 34 -2.95 -0.11 -11.62
CA ALA A 34 -3.20 -0.47 -13.02
C ALA A 34 -1.94 -0.36 -13.86
N GLU A 35 -1.19 0.74 -13.71
CA GLU A 35 0.08 0.98 -14.43
C GLU A 35 1.13 -0.08 -14.04
N SER A 36 1.27 -0.39 -12.75
CA SER A 36 2.19 -1.43 -12.26
C SER A 36 1.89 -2.80 -12.86
N LEU A 37 0.60 -3.17 -12.95
CA LEU A 37 0.17 -4.42 -13.58
C LEU A 37 0.46 -4.44 -15.08
N GLU A 38 0.20 -3.33 -15.77
CA GLU A 38 0.50 -3.18 -17.21
C GLU A 38 2.00 -3.40 -17.46
N VAL A 39 2.86 -2.69 -16.72
CA VAL A 39 4.31 -2.82 -16.87
C VAL A 39 4.78 -4.23 -16.51
N ALA A 40 4.28 -4.82 -15.41
CA ALA A 40 4.63 -6.19 -15.00
C ALA A 40 4.35 -7.22 -16.10
N ARG A 41 3.29 -7.02 -16.90
CA ARG A 41 2.94 -7.91 -18.03
C ARG A 41 3.92 -7.81 -19.20
N THR A 42 4.61 -6.67 -19.37
CA THR A 42 5.62 -6.48 -20.41
C THR A 42 6.99 -7.06 -20.04
N VAL A 43 7.23 -7.31 -18.75
CA VAL A 43 8.49 -7.92 -18.28
C VAL A 43 8.59 -9.39 -18.74
N ASP A 44 9.72 -9.71 -19.37
CA ASP A 44 10.09 -11.05 -19.82
C ASP A 44 9.88 -12.07 -18.67
N VAL A 45 9.22 -13.17 -18.98
CA VAL A 45 8.98 -14.29 -18.06
C VAL A 45 10.27 -14.89 -17.50
N LYS A 46 11.40 -14.74 -18.21
CA LYS A 46 12.74 -15.12 -17.74
C LYS A 46 13.31 -14.18 -16.67
N ARG A 47 12.61 -13.08 -16.36
CA ARG A 47 12.92 -12.13 -15.29
C ARG A 47 11.82 -12.17 -14.21
N PRO A 48 11.60 -13.33 -13.56
CA PRO A 48 10.47 -13.54 -12.67
C PRO A 48 10.50 -12.61 -11.45
N LYS A 49 11.68 -12.25 -10.94
CA LYS A 49 11.83 -11.35 -9.79
C LYS A 49 11.30 -9.95 -10.11
N GLN A 50 11.66 -9.38 -11.25
CA GLN A 50 11.24 -8.04 -11.66
C GLN A 50 9.74 -7.98 -11.91
N ARG A 51 9.21 -9.00 -12.58
CA ARG A 51 7.76 -9.15 -12.79
C ARG A 51 6.99 -9.27 -11.47
N PHE A 52 7.52 -10.04 -10.51
CA PHE A 52 6.95 -10.16 -9.19
C PHE A 52 6.94 -8.83 -8.42
N ILE A 53 8.07 -8.11 -8.39
CA ILE A 53 8.17 -6.84 -7.66
C ILE A 53 7.14 -5.84 -8.16
N LEU A 54 7.01 -5.66 -9.48
CA LEU A 54 6.02 -4.74 -10.06
C LEU A 54 4.58 -5.17 -9.76
N ALA A 55 4.28 -6.47 -9.86
CA ALA A 55 2.96 -6.97 -9.51
C ALA A 55 2.64 -6.78 -8.02
N TYR A 56 3.64 -6.94 -7.15
CA TYR A 56 3.52 -6.71 -5.72
C TYR A 56 3.30 -5.23 -5.40
N GLU A 57 4.03 -4.32 -6.05
CA GLU A 57 3.83 -2.87 -5.90
C GLU A 57 2.41 -2.48 -6.30
N GLY A 58 1.90 -2.97 -7.44
CA GLY A 58 0.52 -2.71 -7.83
C GLY A 58 -0.51 -3.27 -6.86
N PHE A 59 -0.30 -4.48 -6.34
CA PHE A 59 -1.14 -5.05 -5.29
C PHE A 59 -1.11 -4.21 -4.00
N TYR A 60 0.07 -3.76 -3.59
CA TYR A 60 0.22 -2.89 -2.43
C TYR A 60 -0.56 -1.59 -2.59
N SER A 61 -0.53 -0.97 -3.77
CA SER A 61 -1.32 0.24 -4.07
C SER A 61 -2.83 -0.02 -4.00
N LEU A 62 -3.31 -1.19 -4.47
CA LEU A 62 -4.72 -1.57 -4.25
C LEU A 62 -5.08 -1.68 -2.76
N VAL A 63 -4.20 -2.26 -1.95
CA VAL A 63 -4.41 -2.33 -0.49
C VAL A 63 -4.49 -0.91 0.09
N GLN A 64 -3.62 0.01 -0.32
CA GLN A 64 -3.69 1.41 0.12
C GLN A 64 -5.02 2.07 -0.27
N ALA A 65 -5.53 1.82 -1.48
CA ALA A 65 -6.83 2.33 -1.90
C ALA A 65 -7.98 1.83 -1.01
N VAL A 66 -7.96 0.56 -0.61
CA VAL A 66 -8.97 -0.02 0.30
C VAL A 66 -8.87 0.57 1.69
N LEU A 67 -7.66 0.73 2.23
CA LEU A 67 -7.45 1.33 3.55
C LEU A 67 -7.91 2.80 3.56
N GLU A 68 -7.55 3.57 2.52
CA GLU A 68 -8.00 4.96 2.35
C GLU A 68 -9.53 5.03 2.20
N PHE A 69 -10.16 4.12 1.47
CA PHE A 69 -11.63 4.03 1.35
C PHE A 69 -12.32 3.85 2.72
N TYR A 70 -11.68 3.13 3.65
CA TYR A 70 -12.18 2.91 5.01
C TYR A 70 -11.63 3.91 6.05
N SER A 71 -10.96 4.98 5.61
CA SER A 71 -10.41 6.03 6.48
C SER A 71 -9.47 5.46 7.55
N VAL A 72 -8.62 4.51 7.15
CA VAL A 72 -7.62 3.90 8.01
C VAL A 72 -6.26 3.81 7.33
N ARG A 73 -5.19 3.70 8.12
CA ARG A 73 -3.84 3.38 7.65
C ARG A 73 -3.19 2.35 8.55
N THR A 74 -2.24 1.60 8.00
CA THR A 74 -1.38 0.72 8.82
C THR A 74 -0.52 1.58 9.72
N LYS A 75 -0.63 1.36 11.03
CA LYS A 75 0.26 1.99 12.00
C LYS A 75 1.67 1.42 11.78
N GLU A 76 2.67 2.31 11.65
CA GLU A 76 4.07 2.02 11.33
C GLU A 76 4.49 0.55 11.52
N SER A 77 4.26 -0.25 10.50
CA SER A 77 4.74 -1.62 10.41
C SER A 77 5.59 -1.70 9.15
N GLY A 78 6.75 -1.03 9.17
CA GLY A 78 7.79 -1.23 8.14
C GLY A 78 8.44 0.01 7.51
N ARG A 79 8.03 1.25 7.81
CA ARG A 79 8.72 2.45 7.27
C ARG A 79 9.84 3.01 8.18
N ASN A 80 9.89 2.58 9.44
CA ASN A 80 11.01 2.84 10.37
C ASN A 80 11.95 1.62 10.50
N TRP A 81 12.27 0.94 9.38
CA TRP A 81 13.48 0.13 9.34
C TRP A 81 14.63 1.05 8.89
N PRO A 82 15.63 1.35 9.74
CA PRO A 82 16.69 2.28 9.42
C PRO A 82 17.65 1.61 8.44
N PHE A 83 17.38 1.71 7.14
CA PHE A 83 18.38 1.36 6.12
C PHE A 83 18.89 2.56 5.32
N PHE A 84 18.42 3.77 5.63
CA PHE A 84 19.00 5.01 5.11
C PHE A 84 18.84 6.14 6.12
N GLU A 85 19.61 6.08 7.21
CA GLU A 85 20.12 7.31 7.82
C GLU A 85 21.58 7.45 7.36
N PRO A 86 21.92 8.42 6.48
CA PRO A 86 23.29 8.84 6.39
C PRO A 86 23.63 9.54 7.70
N GLN A 87 24.43 8.87 8.53
CA GLN A 87 25.11 9.47 9.68
C GLN A 87 25.66 10.83 9.26
N ARG A 88 25.04 11.91 9.74
CA ARG A 88 25.65 13.23 9.72
C ARG A 88 26.18 13.51 11.11
N THR A 89 27.50 13.38 11.22
CA THR A 89 28.38 14.01 12.19
C THR A 89 28.13 15.51 12.28
#